data_AF-W7JQZ5-F1
#
_entry.id   AF-W7JQZ5-F1
#
_cell.length_a   1.000
_cell.length_b   1.000
_cell.length_c   1.000
_cell.angle_alpha   90.00
_cell.angle_beta   90.00
_cell.angle_gamma   90.00
#
_symmetry.space_group_name_H-M   'P 1'
#
loop_
_entity.id
_entity.type
_entity.pdbx_description
1 polymer ?
#
loop_
_entity_poly.entity_id
_entity_poly.type
_entity_poly.pdbx_seq_one_letter_code
_entity_poly.pdbx_strand_id
1 'polypeptide(L)'
;MSSLYVEQKVEPEKIKEEKINVNVNKILYKAHKNIKKEKIKNPSKRIDYLCVDKNDLPKNLPNTKNIKNRKLKNQLNKDVKLAILSSKKLLANTKFMPLKEGYIKYNSVNEPKVHIAPSKDEEDEKEKKKKKKKKKKKKKRIDRFKRNRNNK
;
A
#
# COMPACT_ATOMS: atom_id res chain seq x y z
N MET A 1 -39.10 -44.81 -27.64
CA MET A 1 -39.73 -44.28 -26.42
C MET A 1 -39.56 -42.77 -26.42
N SER A 2 -40.66 -42.08 -26.62
CA SER A 2 -40.81 -40.63 -26.81
C SER A 2 -40.58 -39.84 -25.52
N SER A 3 -40.19 -38.58 -25.72
CA SER A 3 -39.67 -37.58 -24.78
C SER A 3 -40.55 -37.21 -23.58
N LEU A 4 -39.91 -36.91 -22.45
CA LEU A 4 -40.46 -36.10 -21.35
C LEU A 4 -39.40 -35.11 -20.87
N TYR A 5 -39.03 -34.16 -21.73
CA TYR A 5 -38.40 -32.91 -21.30
C TYR A 5 -39.47 -31.84 -21.27
N VAL A 6 -39.92 -31.48 -20.06
CA VAL A 6 -40.77 -30.31 -19.86
C VAL A 6 -39.83 -29.11 -19.73
N GLU A 7 -39.69 -28.33 -20.79
CA GLU A 7 -39.06 -27.01 -20.71
C GLU A 7 -39.95 -26.10 -19.86
N GLN A 8 -39.60 -25.95 -18.58
CA GLN A 8 -40.16 -24.92 -17.73
C GLN A 8 -39.55 -23.57 -18.13
N LYS A 9 -40.29 -22.80 -18.94
CA LYS A 9 -39.97 -21.40 -19.20
C LYS A 9 -40.24 -20.60 -17.93
N VAL A 10 -39.21 -20.38 -17.12
CA VAL A 10 -39.27 -19.49 -15.96
C VAL A 10 -39.01 -18.07 -16.46
N GLU A 11 -40.05 -17.24 -16.55
CA GLU A 11 -39.87 -15.81 -16.77
C GLU A 11 -39.29 -15.19 -15.49
N PRO A 12 -38.16 -14.46 -15.56
CA PRO A 12 -37.61 -13.81 -14.38
C PRO A 12 -38.57 -12.69 -13.96
N GLU A 13 -39.12 -12.79 -12.76
CA GLU A 13 -39.89 -11.71 -12.14
C GLU A 13 -39.06 -10.42 -12.16
N LYS A 14 -39.62 -9.36 -12.77
CA LYS A 14 -39.01 -8.03 -12.76
C LYS A 14 -38.99 -7.51 -11.33
N ILE A 15 -37.85 -7.65 -10.66
CA ILE A 15 -37.57 -6.98 -9.39
C ILE A 15 -37.68 -5.47 -9.63
N LYS A 16 -38.60 -4.80 -8.93
CA LYS A 16 -38.73 -3.35 -8.99
C LYS A 16 -37.47 -2.74 -8.35
N GLU A 17 -36.63 -2.12 -9.16
CA GLU A 17 -35.51 -1.33 -8.66
C GLU A 17 -36.06 -0.12 -7.88
N GLU A 18 -35.95 -0.17 -6.55
CA GLU A 18 -36.19 0.99 -5.71
C GLU A 18 -35.13 2.05 -6.01
N LYS A 19 -35.53 3.08 -6.76
CA LYS A 19 -34.67 4.25 -7.01
C LYS A 19 -34.53 5.04 -5.72
N ILE A 20 -33.47 4.76 -4.97
CA ILE A 20 -33.14 5.52 -3.76
C ILE A 20 -32.77 6.95 -4.18
N ASN A 21 -33.65 7.91 -3.88
CA ASN A 21 -33.41 9.33 -4.16
C ASN A 21 -32.44 9.90 -3.11
N VAL A 22 -31.16 9.60 -3.27
CA VAL A 22 -30.12 10.13 -2.39
C VAL A 22 -29.67 11.49 -2.91
N ASN A 23 -29.91 12.54 -2.14
CA ASN A 23 -29.38 13.88 -2.45
C ASN A 23 -27.88 13.94 -2.15
N VAL A 24 -27.08 13.52 -3.13
CA VAL A 24 -25.61 13.47 -3.08
C VAL A 24 -25.02 14.83 -2.69
N ASN A 25 -25.57 15.93 -3.21
CA ASN A 25 -25.09 17.29 -2.91
C ASN A 25 -25.22 17.63 -1.41
N LYS A 26 -26.32 17.23 -0.77
CA LYS A 26 -26.52 17.43 0.66
C LYS A 26 -25.55 16.60 1.51
N ILE A 27 -25.23 15.39 1.07
CA ILE A 27 -24.23 14.52 1.74
C ILE A 27 -22.84 15.10 1.61
N LEU A 28 -22.43 15.48 0.39
CA LEU A 28 -21.14 16.11 0.12
C LEU A 28 -20.98 17.41 0.93
N TYR A 29 -22.00 18.26 0.96
CA TYR A 29 -21.97 19.49 1.75
C TYR A 29 -21.75 19.22 3.25
N LYS A 30 -22.49 18.26 3.83
CA LYS A 30 -22.33 17.86 5.24
C LYS A 30 -20.92 17.31 5.51
N ALA A 31 -20.41 16.44 4.64
CA ALA A 31 -19.06 15.89 4.73
C ALA A 31 -18.00 17.00 4.69
N HIS A 32 -18.08 17.92 3.72
CA HIS A 32 -17.16 19.06 3.61
C HIS A 32 -17.22 19.96 4.85
N LYS A 33 -18.40 20.23 5.39
CA LYS A 33 -18.58 21.04 6.60
C LYS A 33 -17.96 20.36 7.82
N ASN A 34 -18.13 19.05 7.96
CA ASN A 34 -17.54 18.27 9.05
C ASN A 34 -16.01 18.26 8.96
N ILE A 35 -15.45 18.01 7.77
CA ILE A 35 -14.00 18.06 7.53
C ILE A 35 -13.43 19.45 7.86
N LYS A 36 -14.11 20.53 7.47
CA LYS A 36 -13.69 21.90 7.81
C LYS A 36 -13.69 22.13 9.33
N LYS A 37 -14.75 21.70 10.03
CA LYS A 37 -14.84 21.81 11.50
C LYS A 37 -13.75 21.03 12.22
N GLU A 38 -13.45 19.81 11.77
CA GLU A 38 -12.36 19.00 12.34
C GLU A 38 -10.98 19.62 12.11
N LYS A 39 -10.73 20.19 10.92
CA LYS A 39 -9.49 20.92 10.62
C LYS A 39 -9.29 22.15 11.51
N ILE A 40 -10.37 22.85 11.87
CA ILE A 40 -10.32 24.00 12.79
C ILE A 40 -10.06 23.54 14.23
N LYS A 41 -10.74 22.47 14.67
CA LYS A 41 -10.61 21.95 16.04
C LYS A 41 -9.24 21.32 16.31
N ASN A 42 -8.66 20.67 15.30
CA ASN A 42 -7.36 19.98 15.41
C ASN A 42 -6.49 20.29 14.19
N PRO A 43 -5.88 21.49 14.12
CA PRO A 43 -5.00 21.85 13.00
C PRO A 43 -3.79 20.90 12.87
N SER A 44 -3.39 20.26 13.97
CA SER A 44 -2.34 19.25 14.06
C SER A 44 -2.74 17.85 13.54
N LYS A 45 -4.04 17.56 13.31
CA LYS A 45 -4.51 16.27 12.76
C LYS A 45 -4.28 16.13 11.25
N ARG A 46 -3.70 17.13 10.58
CA ARG A 46 -3.31 16.98 9.18
C ARG A 46 -2.18 15.96 9.12
N ILE A 47 -2.49 14.76 8.61
CA ILE A 47 -1.52 13.70 8.39
C ILE A 47 -0.40 14.26 7.49
N ASP A 48 0.81 14.36 8.03
CA ASP A 48 1.99 14.68 7.23
C ASP A 48 2.49 13.39 6.59
N TYR A 49 2.13 13.20 5.33
CA TYR A 49 2.55 12.04 4.53
C TYR A 49 4.07 12.03 4.25
N LEU A 50 4.77 13.13 4.55
CA LEU A 50 6.22 13.27 4.39
C LEU A 50 6.82 13.82 5.69
N CYS A 51 6.63 13.09 6.78
CA CYS A 51 7.18 13.41 8.09
C CYS A 51 8.72 13.30 8.04
N VAL A 52 9.40 14.44 8.03
CA VAL A 52 10.85 14.57 7.94
C VAL A 52 11.29 15.64 8.94
N ASP A 53 12.43 15.45 9.61
CA ASP A 53 12.96 16.44 10.54
C ASP A 53 13.26 17.75 9.80
N LYS A 54 12.94 18.88 10.45
CA LYS A 54 13.17 20.22 9.91
C LYS A 54 14.66 20.52 9.77
N ASN A 55 15.50 19.86 10.58
CA ASN A 55 16.95 20.04 10.54
C ASN A 55 17.59 19.46 9.28
N ASP A 56 16.96 18.46 8.67
CA ASP A 56 17.45 17.77 7.46
C ASP A 56 17.08 18.51 6.17
N LEU A 57 16.17 19.49 6.26
CA LEU A 57 15.77 20.29 5.10
C LEU A 57 16.84 21.31 4.71
N PRO A 58 16.92 21.66 3.41
CA PRO A 58 17.87 22.66 2.93
C PRO A 58 17.64 24.02 3.62
N LYS A 59 18.67 24.51 4.29
CA LYS A 59 18.65 25.77 5.06
C LYS A 59 18.95 27.00 4.19
N ASN A 60 19.65 26.81 3.08
CA ASN A 60 20.15 27.89 2.22
C ASN A 60 19.15 28.32 1.12
N LEU A 61 17.84 28.22 1.38
CA LEU A 61 16.83 28.66 0.42
C LEU A 61 16.63 30.19 0.48
N PRO A 62 16.38 30.85 -0.66
CA PRO A 62 16.24 32.31 -0.71
C PRO A 62 15.01 32.79 0.07
N ASN A 63 15.19 33.86 0.86
CA ASN A 63 14.11 34.51 1.61
C ASN A 63 13.43 35.59 0.75
N THR A 64 12.16 35.38 0.40
CA THR A 64 11.41 36.27 -0.50
C THR A 64 10.71 37.43 0.22
N LYS A 65 10.86 37.59 1.54
CA LYS A 65 10.16 38.62 2.33
C LYS A 65 10.36 40.03 1.76
N ASN A 66 11.60 40.37 1.41
CA ASN A 66 12.02 41.73 1.05
C ASN A 66 11.91 42.04 -0.47
N ILE A 67 11.44 41.10 -1.30
CA ILE A 67 11.30 41.33 -2.74
C ILE A 67 10.10 42.22 -3.02
N LYS A 68 10.34 43.43 -3.57
CA LYS A 68 9.28 44.40 -3.92
C LYS A 68 8.45 43.95 -5.12
N ASN A 69 9.07 43.32 -6.13
CA ASN A 69 8.38 42.89 -7.34
C ASN A 69 7.48 41.67 -7.06
N ARG A 70 6.16 41.86 -7.18
CA ARG A 70 5.15 40.83 -6.90
C ARG A 70 5.27 39.60 -7.80
N LYS A 71 5.56 39.76 -9.10
CA LYS A 71 5.68 38.64 -10.05
C LYS A 71 6.85 37.74 -9.66
N LEU A 72 8.02 38.33 -9.45
CA LEU A 72 9.23 37.62 -9.02
C LEU A 72 9.06 36.97 -7.64
N LYS A 73 8.49 37.70 -6.68
CA LYS A 73 8.21 37.18 -5.33
C LYS A 73 7.32 35.93 -5.38
N ASN A 74 6.28 35.94 -6.21
CA ASN A 74 5.37 34.81 -6.37
C ASN A 74 6.05 33.60 -7.02
N GLN A 75 6.88 33.84 -8.05
CA GLN A 75 7.62 32.78 -8.72
C GLN A 75 8.63 32.12 -7.79
N LEU A 76 9.51 32.90 -7.15
CA LEU A 76 10.47 32.39 -6.17
C LEU A 76 9.80 31.65 -5.01
N ASN A 77 8.66 32.14 -4.52
CA ASN A 77 7.92 31.44 -3.48
C ASN A 77 7.39 30.07 -3.91
N LYS A 78 6.99 29.92 -5.18
CA LYS A 78 6.58 28.62 -5.72
C LYS A 78 7.78 27.70 -5.82
N ASP A 79 8.90 28.19 -6.34
CA ASP A 79 10.11 27.40 -6.55
C ASP A 79 10.70 26.92 -5.20
N VAL A 80 10.77 27.80 -4.20
CA VAL A 80 11.18 27.45 -2.83
C VAL A 80 10.29 26.37 -2.23
N LYS A 81 8.96 26.50 -2.36
CA LYS A 81 8.01 25.48 -1.88
C LYS A 81 8.21 24.14 -2.59
N LEU A 82 8.44 24.18 -3.90
CA LEU A 82 8.68 22.98 -4.70
C LEU A 82 9.98 22.28 -4.31
N ALA A 83 11.06 23.03 -4.08
CA ALA A 83 12.34 22.51 -3.61
C ALA A 83 12.24 21.88 -2.21
N ILE A 84 11.49 22.49 -1.28
CA ILE A 84 11.22 21.91 0.04
C ILE A 84 10.45 20.59 -0.12
N LEU A 85 9.43 20.56 -0.99
CA LEU A 85 8.64 19.36 -1.23
C LEU A 85 9.48 18.24 -1.85
N SER A 86 10.33 18.55 -2.83
CA SER A 86 11.22 17.55 -3.45
C SER A 86 12.20 16.98 -2.42
N SER A 87 12.80 17.84 -1.59
CA SER A 87 13.71 17.43 -0.52
C SER A 87 13.01 16.52 0.49
N LYS A 88 11.79 16.86 0.92
CA LYS A 88 10.98 16.01 1.79
C LYS A 88 10.68 14.64 1.17
N LYS A 89 10.36 14.59 -0.12
CA LYS A 89 10.08 13.34 -0.83
C LYS A 89 11.31 12.43 -0.91
N LEU A 90 12.48 13.03 -1.13
CA LEU A 90 13.75 12.29 -1.15
C LEU A 90 14.07 11.75 0.24
N LEU A 91 14.02 12.59 1.27
CA LEU A 91 14.31 12.21 2.66
C LEU A 91 13.33 11.18 3.23
N ALA A 92 12.05 11.30 2.91
CA ALA A 92 11.04 10.32 3.33
C ALA A 92 11.19 8.96 2.61
N ASN A 93 11.92 8.91 1.49
CA ASN A 93 12.14 7.69 0.74
C ASN A 93 13.51 7.09 1.05
N THR A 94 13.53 5.98 1.77
CA THR A 94 14.76 5.27 2.18
C THR A 94 15.65 4.79 1.02
N LYS A 95 15.12 4.79 -0.22
CA LYS A 95 15.87 4.46 -1.43
C LYS A 95 16.79 5.57 -1.90
N PHE A 96 16.51 6.83 -1.57
CA PHE A 96 17.25 7.98 -2.09
C PHE A 96 17.96 8.69 -0.94
N MET A 97 19.29 8.67 -0.94
CA MET A 97 20.09 9.33 0.09
C MET A 97 20.79 10.57 -0.48
N PRO A 98 20.63 11.76 0.14
CA PRO A 98 21.36 12.95 -0.29
C PRO A 98 22.85 12.83 0.04
N LEU A 99 23.71 13.25 -0.90
CA LEU A 99 25.18 13.33 -0.72
C LEU A 99 25.65 14.80 -0.62
N LYS A 100 26.88 15.00 -0.13
CA LYS A 100 27.46 16.32 0.20
C LYS A 100 27.55 17.32 -0.98
N GLU A 101 27.38 16.88 -2.23
CA GLU A 101 27.56 17.70 -3.44
C GLU A 101 26.28 17.84 -4.29
N GLY A 102 25.10 17.58 -3.71
CA GLY A 102 23.82 17.69 -4.45
C GLY A 102 23.47 16.47 -5.30
N TYR A 103 24.32 15.44 -5.31
CA TYR A 103 23.99 14.14 -5.86
C TYR A 103 23.03 13.37 -4.95
N ILE A 104 22.17 12.55 -5.57
CA ILE A 104 21.24 11.65 -4.89
C ILE A 104 21.71 10.24 -5.17
N LYS A 105 22.10 9.51 -4.12
CA LYS A 105 22.49 8.10 -4.24
C LYS A 105 21.26 7.22 -4.15
N TYR A 106 21.08 6.33 -5.13
CA TYR A 106 20.11 5.25 -5.04
C TYR A 106 20.68 4.10 -4.19
N ASN A 107 19.96 3.70 -3.16
CA ASN A 107 20.29 2.57 -2.31
C ASN A 107 19.34 1.40 -2.58
N SER A 108 19.80 0.44 -3.39
CA SER A 108 19.05 -0.78 -3.73
C SER A 108 18.84 -1.72 -2.55
N VAL A 109 19.61 -1.58 -1.47
CA VAL A 109 19.53 -2.44 -0.28
C VAL A 109 18.24 -2.19 0.52
N ASN A 110 17.69 -0.98 0.44
CA ASN A 110 16.46 -0.58 1.11
C ASN A 110 15.20 -0.79 0.26
N GLU A 111 15.29 -1.51 -0.86
CA GLU A 111 14.09 -1.91 -1.56
C GLU A 111 13.22 -2.76 -0.63
N PRO A 112 11.94 -2.38 -0.41
CA PRO A 112 11.03 -3.31 0.23
C PRO A 112 11.08 -4.57 -0.63
N LYS A 113 11.46 -5.70 -0.04
CA LYS A 113 11.38 -7.00 -0.69
C LYS A 113 9.94 -7.11 -1.15
N VAL A 114 9.70 -6.87 -2.44
CA VAL A 114 8.42 -7.15 -3.06
C VAL A 114 8.23 -8.62 -2.75
N HIS A 115 7.18 -8.96 -2.01
CA HIS A 115 6.78 -10.35 -1.87
C HIS A 115 6.32 -10.79 -3.26
N ILE A 116 7.28 -11.16 -4.09
CA ILE A 116 7.03 -11.84 -5.34
C ILE A 116 6.38 -13.14 -4.88
N ALA A 117 5.11 -13.32 -5.23
CA ALA A 117 4.41 -14.58 -5.01
C ALA A 117 5.32 -15.69 -5.57
N PRO A 118 5.58 -16.76 -4.80
CA PRO A 118 6.45 -17.83 -5.27
C PRO A 118 5.95 -18.30 -6.63
N SER A 119 6.87 -18.46 -7.59
CA SER A 119 6.53 -19.08 -8.86
C SER A 119 5.96 -20.48 -8.61
N LYS A 120 5.09 -20.98 -9.50
CA LYS A 120 4.50 -22.33 -9.38
C LYS A 120 5.57 -23.40 -9.14
N ASP A 121 6.75 -23.24 -9.73
CA ASP A 121 7.89 -24.14 -9.57
C ASP A 121 8.41 -24.19 -8.12
N GLU A 122 8.43 -23.06 -7.40
CA GLU A 122 8.84 -23.01 -6.00
C GLU A 122 7.79 -23.60 -5.05
N GLU A 123 6.50 -23.46 -5.37
CA GLU A 123 5.41 -24.09 -4.61
C GLU A 123 5.45 -25.61 -4.74
N ASP A 124 5.64 -26.12 -5.97
CA ASP A 124 5.78 -27.54 -6.27
C ASP A 124 7.00 -28.15 -5.55
N GLU A 125 8.12 -27.42 -5.50
CA GLU A 125 9.33 -27.89 -4.82
C GLU A 125 9.15 -27.95 -3.29
N LYS A 126 8.46 -26.95 -2.69
CA LYS A 126 8.09 -26.96 -1.27
C LYS A 126 7.11 -28.09 -0.94
N GLU A 127 6.14 -28.38 -1.82
CA GLU A 127 5.20 -29.47 -1.63
C GLU A 127 5.90 -30.84 -1.72
N LYS A 128 6.81 -31.02 -2.70
CA LYS A 128 7.66 -32.22 -2.82
C LYS A 128 8.54 -32.42 -1.56
N LYS A 129 9.16 -31.36 -1.03
CA LYS A 129 9.94 -31.40 0.22
C LYS A 129 9.06 -31.79 1.43
N LYS A 130 7.84 -31.27 1.55
CA LYS A 130 6.87 -31.66 2.60
C LYS A 130 6.44 -33.13 2.48
N LYS A 131 6.13 -33.62 1.26
CA LYS A 131 5.78 -35.03 1.00
C LYS A 131 6.93 -35.98 1.37
N LYS A 132 8.19 -35.64 1.01
CA LYS A 132 9.39 -36.41 1.41
C LYS A 132 9.56 -36.48 2.93
N LYS A 133 9.38 -35.35 3.66
CA LYS A 133 9.46 -35.34 5.13
C LYS A 133 8.38 -36.22 5.79
N LYS A 134 7.13 -36.16 5.29
CA LYS A 134 6.04 -37.03 5.80
C LYS A 134 6.33 -38.53 5.58
N LYS A 135 6.84 -38.91 4.39
CA LYS A 135 7.24 -40.31 4.10
C LYS A 135 8.35 -40.80 5.03
N LYS A 136 9.40 -39.99 5.27
CA LYS A 136 10.48 -40.34 6.21
C LYS A 136 9.97 -40.54 7.64
N LYS A 137 9.05 -39.69 8.13
CA LYS A 137 8.44 -39.84 9.46
C LYS A 137 7.60 -41.12 9.58
N LYS A 138 6.81 -41.46 8.55
CA LYS A 138 6.04 -42.72 8.53
C LYS A 138 6.95 -43.95 8.56
N LYS A 139 8.03 -43.97 7.75
CA LYS A 139 8.99 -45.08 7.72
C LYS A 139 9.66 -45.29 9.09
N LYS A 140 10.14 -44.21 9.73
CA LYS A 140 10.71 -44.27 11.09
C LYS A 140 9.73 -44.82 12.14
N ARG A 141 8.43 -44.49 12.05
CA ARG A 141 7.39 -45.02 12.95
C ARG A 141 7.19 -46.52 12.76
N ILE A 142 7.14 -46.99 11.50
CA ILE A 142 6.97 -48.40 11.17
C ILE A 142 8.20 -49.21 11.62
N ASP A 143 9.41 -48.71 11.36
CA ASP A 143 10.65 -49.38 11.78
C ASP A 143 10.74 -49.50 13.31
N ARG A 144 10.31 -48.45 14.04
CA ARG A 144 10.27 -48.47 15.51
C ARG A 144 9.23 -49.49 16.03
N PHE A 145 8.09 -49.62 15.36
CA PHE A 145 7.05 -50.60 15.72
C PHE A 145 7.49 -52.05 15.45
N LYS A 146 8.19 -52.30 14.34
CA LYS A 146 8.75 -53.63 14.01
C LYS A 146 9.82 -54.08 15.02
N ARG A 147 10.72 -53.18 15.43
CA ARG A 147 11.74 -53.47 16.46
C ARG A 147 11.12 -53.87 17.80
N ASN A 148 10.05 -53.19 18.20
CA ASN A 148 9.37 -53.49 19.47
C ASN A 148 8.61 -54.83 19.47
N ARG A 149 8.28 -55.39 18.29
CA ARG A 149 7.67 -56.73 18.18
C ARG A 149 8.68 -57.87 18.20
N ASN A 150 9.92 -57.62 17.77
CA ASN A 150 10.96 -58.65 17.74
C ASN A 150 11.76 -58.76 19.06
N ASN A 151 11.52 -57.84 20.00
CA ASN A 151 12.14 -57.83 21.34
C ASN A 151 11.16 -58.31 22.44
N LYS A 152 10.13 -59.06 22.06
CA LYS A 152 9.16 -59.72 22.94
C LYS A 152 9.18 -61.20 22.60
#